data_AF-A0A327JCJ5-F1
#
_entry.id   AF-A0A327JCJ5-F1
#
_cell.length_a   1.000
_cell.length_b   1.000
_cell.length_c   1.000
_cell.angle_alpha   90.00
_cell.angle_beta   90.00
_cell.angle_gamma   90.00
#
_symmetry.space_group_name_H-M   'P 1'
#
loop_
_entity.id
_entity.type
_entity.pdbx_description
1 polymer ?
#
loop_
_entity_poly.entity_id
_entity_poly.type
_entity_poly.pdbx_seq_one_letter_code
_entity_poly.pdbx_strand_id
1 'polypeptide(L)'
;MIKKLLLLSVLIITVFMVSSCSREEKSLILFNHNPITRLNVLENATDFKVDERIYFIYMTKKNLEGEDIRIKIFKREPKANGLMNTLVYSNDFRLKKGEINYFTDYIVMQKSGDYAMLVFRKDNLWRADAIADFRVNSR
;
A
#
# COMPACT_ATOMS: atom_id res chain seq x y z
N MET A 1 -11.21 6.44 -52.83
CA MET A 1 -12.10 6.27 -51.66
C MET A 1 -11.69 5.12 -50.74
N ILE A 2 -11.45 3.91 -51.26
CA ILE A 2 -11.14 2.70 -50.47
C ILE A 2 -9.93 2.85 -49.53
N LYS A 3 -8.83 3.48 -49.98
CA LYS A 3 -7.64 3.71 -49.12
C LYS A 3 -7.92 4.62 -47.91
N LYS A 4 -8.80 5.62 -48.06
CA LYS A 4 -9.19 6.53 -46.97
C LYS A 4 -10.09 5.81 -45.96
N LEU A 5 -10.95 4.91 -46.43
CA LEU A 5 -11.82 4.08 -45.59
C LEU A 5 -11.01 3.03 -44.81
N LEU A 6 -10.01 2.40 -45.44
CA LEU A 6 -9.06 1.50 -44.79
C LEU A 6 -8.19 2.22 -43.74
N LEU A 7 -7.74 3.45 -44.05
CA LEU A 7 -6.98 4.24 -43.09
C LEU A 7 -7.83 4.61 -41.87
N LEU A 8 -9.10 4.95 -42.10
CA LEU A 8 -10.06 5.28 -41.05
C LEU A 8 -10.38 4.06 -40.18
N SER A 9 -10.56 2.88 -40.77
CA SER A 9 -10.82 1.65 -40.00
C SER A 9 -9.62 1.25 -39.15
N VAL A 10 -8.39 1.37 -39.66
CA VAL A 10 -7.16 1.10 -38.91
C VAL A 10 -7.01 2.09 -37.75
N LEU A 11 -7.33 3.37 -37.95
CA LEU A 11 -7.27 4.39 -36.90
C LEU A 11 -8.29 4.13 -35.78
N ILE A 12 -9.51 3.71 -36.13
CA ILE A 12 -10.54 3.37 -35.15
C ILE A 12 -10.12 2.15 -34.33
N ILE A 13 -9.61 1.11 -34.99
CA ILE A 13 -9.16 -0.12 -34.33
C ILE A 13 -8.00 0.17 -33.38
N THR A 14 -7.02 1.00 -33.77
CA THR A 14 -5.91 1.34 -32.89
C THR A 14 -6.38 2.13 -31.67
N VAL A 15 -7.30 3.09 -31.81
CA VAL A 15 -7.87 3.85 -30.67
C VAL A 15 -8.58 2.92 -29.65
N PHE A 16 -9.31 1.90 -30.13
CA PHE A 16 -9.95 0.92 -29.24
C PHE A 16 -8.95 -0.03 -28.55
N MET A 17 -7.78 -0.30 -29.16
CA MET A 17 -6.76 -1.15 -28.53
C MET A 17 -5.96 -0.42 -27.43
N VAL A 18 -5.81 0.91 -27.47
CA VAL A 18 -5.05 1.67 -26.46
C VAL A 18 -5.88 2.09 -25.24
N SER A 19 -7.20 1.87 -25.22
CA SER A 19 -8.10 2.36 -24.17
C SER A 19 -8.33 1.39 -23.01
N SER A 20 -7.68 0.22 -23.00
CA SER A 20 -7.71 -0.70 -21.84
C SER A 20 -6.71 -0.26 -20.76
N CYS A 21 -6.94 0.92 -20.18
CA CYS A 21 -6.40 1.27 -18.87
C CYS A 21 -7.43 0.87 -17.83
N SER A 22 -7.42 -0.40 -17.41
CA SER A 22 -8.14 -0.78 -16.20
C SER A 22 -7.51 -0.01 -15.03
N ARG A 23 -8.26 0.94 -14.47
CA ARG A 23 -7.93 1.52 -13.16
C ARG A 23 -8.16 0.42 -12.14
N GLU A 24 -7.16 -0.44 -11.91
CA GLU A 24 -7.18 -1.32 -10.74
C GLU A 24 -7.36 -0.43 -9.52
N GLU A 25 -8.45 -0.65 -8.80
CA GLU A 25 -8.76 0.10 -7.59
C GLU A 25 -7.72 -0.28 -6.54
N LYS A 26 -6.85 0.68 -6.22
CA LYS A 26 -5.67 0.45 -5.39
C LYS A 26 -6.08 0.29 -3.93
N SER A 27 -5.53 -0.75 -3.29
CA SER A 27 -5.55 -0.86 -1.85
C SER A 27 -4.72 0.28 -1.24
N LEU A 28 -5.02 0.63 0.01
CA LEU A 28 -4.39 1.77 0.69
C LEU A 28 -4.06 1.44 2.14
N ILE A 29 -3.08 2.15 2.69
CA ILE A 29 -2.68 2.07 4.09
C ILE A 29 -2.83 3.48 4.66
N LEU A 30 -3.52 3.61 5.79
CA LEU A 30 -3.56 4.85 6.59
C LEU A 30 -2.98 4.57 7.96
N PHE A 31 -2.29 5.56 8.52
CA PHE A 31 -1.76 5.49 9.87
C PHE A 31 -2.52 6.43 10.81
N ASN A 32 -2.50 6.15 12.11
CA ASN A 32 -3.13 6.96 13.13
C ASN A 32 -2.33 6.92 14.44
N HIS A 33 -2.38 8.02 15.20
CA HIS A 33 -1.81 8.10 16.56
C HIS A 33 -2.61 7.29 17.58
N ASN A 34 -3.91 7.08 17.31
CA ASN A 34 -4.84 6.41 18.21
C ASN A 34 -5.35 5.10 17.61
N PRO A 35 -5.83 4.16 18.45
CA PRO A 35 -6.55 2.98 17.95
C PRO A 35 -7.63 3.36 16.94
N ILE A 36 -7.68 2.63 15.84
CA ILE A 36 -8.56 2.95 14.71
C ILE A 36 -10.00 2.58 15.05
N THR A 37 -10.89 3.53 14.80
CA THR A 37 -12.33 3.49 15.00
C THR A 37 -13.01 4.07 13.76
N ARG A 38 -14.33 3.92 13.66
CA ARG A 38 -15.10 4.49 12.54
C ARG A 38 -15.00 6.03 12.46
N LEU A 39 -14.69 6.69 13.57
CA LEU A 39 -14.64 8.16 13.63
C LEU A 39 -13.30 8.72 13.15
N ASN A 40 -12.20 8.00 13.42
CA ASN A 40 -10.84 8.46 13.11
C ASN A 40 -10.17 7.67 11.96
N VAL A 41 -10.87 6.72 11.32
CA VAL A 41 -10.29 5.89 10.24
C VAL A 41 -9.75 6.71 9.05
N LEU A 42 -10.28 7.92 8.83
CA LEU A 42 -9.84 8.82 7.76
C LEU A 42 -8.79 9.84 8.23
N GLU A 43 -8.48 9.88 9.53
CA GLU A 43 -7.44 10.74 10.09
C GLU A 43 -6.07 10.10 9.86
N ASN A 44 -5.49 10.37 8.69
CA ASN A 44 -4.19 9.84 8.33
C ASN A 44 -3.06 10.67 8.95
N ALA A 45 -2.33 10.09 9.89
CA ALA A 45 -1.10 10.64 10.44
C ALA A 45 0.11 10.16 9.63
N THR A 46 1.14 10.99 9.51
CA THR A 46 2.39 10.64 8.80
C THR A 46 3.64 10.83 9.64
N ASP A 47 3.52 11.45 10.81
CA ASP A 47 4.63 11.84 11.66
C ASP A 47 4.40 11.29 13.06
N PHE A 48 5.38 10.54 13.56
CA PHE A 48 5.30 9.82 14.84
C PHE A 48 6.56 10.07 15.65
N LYS A 49 6.54 9.75 16.94
CA LYS A 49 7.71 9.79 17.82
C LYS A 49 8.32 8.41 18.01
N VAL A 50 9.61 8.37 18.33
CA VAL A 50 10.27 7.13 18.76
C VAL A 50 9.53 6.52 19.96
N ASP A 51 9.30 5.21 19.91
CA ASP A 51 8.54 4.38 20.85
C ASP A 51 7.03 4.66 20.92
N GLU A 52 6.50 5.51 20.05
CA GLU A 52 5.06 5.69 19.90
C GLU A 52 4.43 4.49 19.17
N ARG A 53 3.20 4.15 19.55
CA ARG A 53 2.39 3.19 18.79
C ARG A 53 1.88 3.86 17.52
N ILE A 54 2.21 3.27 16.39
CA ILE A 54 1.73 3.68 15.08
C ILE A 54 0.63 2.70 14.70
N TYR A 55 -0.62 3.11 14.88
CA TYR A 55 -1.76 2.31 14.46
C TYR A 55 -1.92 2.42 12.95
N PHE A 56 -2.28 1.34 12.27
CA PHE A 56 -2.50 1.38 10.83
C PHE A 56 -3.72 0.55 10.43
N ILE A 57 -4.32 0.97 9.32
CA ILE A 57 -5.37 0.22 8.61
C ILE A 57 -4.92 -0.01 7.18
N TYR A 58 -4.94 -1.27 6.76
CA TYR A 58 -4.89 -1.65 5.35
C TYR A 58 -6.32 -1.85 4.86
N MET A 59 -6.71 -1.17 3.79
CA MET A 59 -8.04 -1.30 3.17
C MET A 59 -7.90 -1.72 1.71
N THR A 60 -8.76 -2.65 1.29
CA THR A 60 -8.82 -3.15 -0.08
C THR A 60 -10.27 -3.42 -0.47
N LYS A 61 -10.53 -3.45 -1.78
CA LYS A 61 -11.84 -3.88 -2.30
C LYS A 61 -11.92 -5.38 -2.55
N LYS A 62 -10.79 -6.08 -2.51
CA LYS A 62 -10.73 -7.53 -2.64
C LYS A 62 -11.04 -8.18 -1.30
N ASN A 63 -11.80 -9.27 -1.33
CA ASN A 63 -12.07 -10.04 -0.11
C ASN A 63 -10.75 -10.65 0.43
N LEU A 64 -10.50 -10.40 1.70
CA LEU A 64 -9.36 -10.84 2.50
C LEU A 64 -9.70 -12.04 3.40
N GLU A 65 -10.95 -12.49 3.45
CA GLU A 65 -11.38 -13.54 4.35
C GLU A 65 -10.61 -14.84 4.12
N GLY A 66 -9.92 -15.31 5.16
CA GLY A 66 -9.13 -16.54 5.09
C GLY A 66 -7.81 -16.41 4.32
N GLU A 67 -7.41 -15.19 3.94
CA GLU A 67 -6.12 -14.89 3.33
C GLU A 67 -5.05 -14.58 4.39
N ASP A 68 -3.79 -14.70 3.96
CA ASP A 68 -2.64 -14.19 4.72
C ASP A 68 -2.08 -12.97 4.01
N ILE A 69 -1.77 -11.93 4.78
CA ILE A 69 -1.00 -10.78 4.30
C ILE A 69 0.39 -10.76 4.94
N ARG A 70 1.37 -10.25 4.20
CA ARG A 70 2.72 -9.99 4.70
C ARG A 70 2.95 -8.50 4.75
N ILE A 71 3.32 -7.99 5.90
CA ILE A 71 3.70 -6.60 6.09
C ILE A 71 5.21 -6.51 6.18
N LYS A 72 5.81 -5.64 5.38
CA LYS A 72 7.23 -5.31 5.45
C LYS A 72 7.39 -3.82 5.68
N ILE A 73 8.34 -3.44 6.53
CA ILE A 73 8.70 -2.04 6.73
C ILE A 73 10.17 -1.87 6.39
N PHE A 74 10.43 -0.89 5.57
CA PHE A 74 11.78 -0.51 5.19
C PHE A 74 12.12 0.86 5.75
N LYS A 75 13.31 0.99 6.32
CA LYS A 75 13.93 2.29 6.60
C LYS A 75 14.56 2.82 5.32
N ARG A 76 14.26 4.07 4.98
CA ARG A 76 14.88 4.79 3.87
C ARG A 76 16.23 5.35 4.33
N GLU A 77 17.29 5.02 3.60
CA GLU A 77 18.61 5.58 3.89
C GLU A 77 18.77 6.98 3.25
N PRO A 78 19.30 7.97 3.98
CA PRO A 78 19.34 9.36 3.53
C PRO A 78 20.34 9.65 2.39
N LYS A 79 21.28 8.76 2.09
CA LYS A 79 22.41 9.02 1.16
C LYS A 79 22.90 7.82 0.33
N ALA A 80 22.00 7.02 -0.22
CA ALA A 80 22.42 5.97 -1.16
C ALA A 80 21.52 5.93 -2.39
N ASN A 81 21.87 6.72 -3.41
CA ASN A 81 21.53 6.55 -4.84
C ASN A 81 20.25 5.73 -5.13
N GLY A 82 19.13 6.12 -4.53
CA GLY A 82 17.79 5.60 -4.78
C GLY A 82 17.47 4.13 -4.45
N LEU A 83 18.40 3.33 -3.91
CA LEU A 83 18.27 1.85 -3.97
C LEU A 83 18.49 1.05 -2.68
N MET A 84 19.03 1.63 -1.60
CA MET A 84 19.25 0.88 -0.35
C MET A 84 18.20 1.22 0.70
N ASN A 85 17.15 0.41 0.72
CA ASN A 85 16.13 0.38 1.76
C ASN A 85 16.45 -0.77 2.73
N THR A 86 16.56 -0.50 4.02
CA THR A 86 16.85 -1.53 5.03
C THR A 86 15.56 -2.15 5.54
N LEU A 87 15.36 -3.46 5.38
CA LEU A 87 14.21 -4.16 5.97
C LEU A 87 14.36 -4.17 7.50
N VAL A 88 13.42 -3.53 8.20
CA VAL A 88 13.45 -3.41 9.67
C VAL A 88 12.33 -4.17 10.36
N TYR A 89 11.29 -4.55 9.62
CA TYR A 89 10.17 -5.35 10.12
C TYR A 89 9.62 -6.21 8.99
N SER A 90 9.29 -7.47 9.28
CA SER A 90 8.56 -8.36 8.38
C SER A 90 7.73 -9.33 9.20
N ASN A 91 6.42 -9.35 9.00
CA ASN A 91 5.54 -10.31 9.67
C ASN A 91 4.37 -10.74 8.78
N ASP A 92 3.89 -11.95 9.02
CA ASP A 92 2.74 -12.54 8.35
C ASP A 92 1.53 -12.51 9.29
N PHE A 93 0.38 -12.12 8.74
CA PHE A 93 -0.87 -12.01 9.49
C PHE A 93 -1.96 -12.85 8.81
N ARG A 94 -2.63 -13.66 9.63
CA ARG A 94 -3.81 -14.45 9.25
C ARG A 94 -5.06 -13.61 9.50
N LEU A 95 -5.81 -13.29 8.45
CA LEU A 95 -7.01 -12.47 8.56
C LEU A 95 -8.14 -13.27 9.19
N LYS A 96 -8.80 -12.71 10.21
CA LYS A 96 -9.88 -13.37 10.95
C LYS A 96 -11.20 -13.29 10.18
N LYS A 97 -12.12 -14.20 10.49
CA LYS A 97 -13.51 -14.11 9.99
C LYS A 97 -14.12 -12.77 10.43
N GLY A 98 -14.54 -11.96 9.45
CA GLY A 98 -15.09 -10.61 9.66
C GLY A 98 -14.18 -9.47 9.15
N GLU A 99 -12.89 -9.70 8.96
CA GLU A 99 -11.94 -8.76 8.35
C GLU A 99 -11.97 -8.88 6.82
N ILE A 100 -13.13 -8.57 6.24
CA ILE A 100 -13.42 -8.90 4.83
C ILE A 100 -12.63 -8.00 3.87
N ASN A 101 -12.57 -6.70 4.15
CA ASN A 101 -11.99 -5.70 3.23
C ASN A 101 -10.96 -4.78 3.91
N TYR A 102 -10.61 -5.07 5.16
CA TYR A 102 -9.64 -4.27 5.89
C TYR A 102 -8.95 -5.09 6.97
N PHE A 103 -7.77 -4.62 7.39
CA PHE A 103 -6.97 -5.15 8.48
C PHE A 103 -6.41 -4.00 9.30
N THR A 104 -6.42 -4.13 10.63
CA THR A 104 -5.87 -3.13 11.54
C THR A 104 -4.90 -3.76 12.53
N ASP A 105 -3.77 -3.11 12.75
CA ASP A 105 -2.84 -3.46 13.84
C ASP A 105 -2.03 -2.21 14.23
N TYR A 106 -0.98 -2.39 15.04
CA TYR A 106 -0.02 -1.36 15.36
C TYR A 106 1.41 -1.87 15.29
N ILE A 107 2.34 -0.92 15.13
CA ILE A 107 3.78 -1.14 15.23
C ILE A 107 4.39 -0.13 16.20
N VAL A 108 5.61 -0.38 16.64
CA VAL A 108 6.40 0.56 17.44
C VAL A 108 7.80 0.64 16.84
N MET A 109 8.24 1.87 16.52
CA MET A 109 9.55 2.11 15.93
C MET A 109 10.52 2.69 16.97
N GLN A 110 11.65 2.01 17.17
CA GLN A 110 12.65 2.36 18.18
C GLN A 110 13.70 3.37 17.68
N LYS A 111 13.74 3.66 16.38
CA LYS A 111 14.72 4.57 15.77
C LYS A 111 14.02 5.63 14.94
N SER A 112 14.52 6.85 14.99
CA SER A 112 14.06 7.91 14.09
C SER A 112 14.48 7.63 12.63
N GLY A 113 13.71 8.19 11.70
CA GLY A 113 13.95 8.08 10.27
C GLY A 113 12.67 8.09 9.44
N ASP A 114 12.86 8.02 8.13
CA ASP A 114 11.79 7.86 7.15
C ASP A 114 11.59 6.37 6.83
N TYR A 115 10.34 5.94 6.81
CA TYR A 115 9.97 4.54 6.62
C TYR A 115 8.90 4.39 5.54
N ALA A 116 8.88 3.21 4.91
CA ALA A 116 7.83 2.78 4.01
C ALA A 116 7.26 1.45 4.48
N MET A 117 5.94 1.39 4.70
CA MET A 117 5.20 0.15 4.94
C MET A 117 4.66 -0.38 3.63
N LEU A 118 4.92 -1.66 3.36
CA LEU A 118 4.43 -2.38 2.19
C LEU A 118 3.60 -3.56 2.67
N VAL A 119 2.38 -3.68 2.12
CA VAL A 119 1.50 -4.83 2.34
C VAL A 119 1.54 -5.69 1.08
N PHE A 120 1.81 -6.98 1.25
CA PHE A 120 1.80 -7.98 0.20
C PHE A 120 0.70 -9.00 0.50
N ARG A 121 0.04 -9.48 -0.54
CA ARG A 121 -0.82 -10.66 -0.46
C ARG A 121 0.05 -11.91 -0.61
N LYS A 122 -0.28 -13.01 0.06
CA LYS A 122 0.53 -14.23 0.02
C LYS A 122 0.65 -14.83 -1.39
N ASP A 123 -0.38 -14.67 -2.21
CA ASP A 123 -0.40 -15.07 -3.62
C ASP A 123 0.54 -14.24 -4.51
N ASN A 124 0.95 -13.04 -4.07
CA ASN A 124 1.83 -12.16 -4.80
C ASN A 124 2.80 -11.38 -3.89
N LEU A 125 3.92 -12.01 -3.56
CA LEU A 125 5.00 -11.40 -2.78
C LEU A 125 5.97 -10.54 -3.61
N TRP A 126 5.82 -10.52 -4.94
CA TRP A 126 6.68 -9.78 -5.86
C TRP A 126 6.22 -8.35 -6.06
N ARG A 127 4.91 -8.10 -5.96
CA ARG A 127 4.30 -6.78 -6.11
C ARG A 127 3.55 -6.42 -4.83
N ALA A 128 3.95 -5.32 -4.20
CA ALA A 128 3.20 -4.78 -3.07
C ALA A 128 1.78 -4.39 -3.53
N ASP A 129 0.80 -4.76 -2.72
CA ASP A 129 -0.61 -4.43 -2.96
C ASP A 129 -0.92 -3.00 -2.49
N ALA A 130 -0.28 -2.55 -1.41
CA ALA A 130 -0.30 -1.17 -0.94
C ALA A 130 1.07 -0.75 -0.41
N ILE A 131 1.36 0.55 -0.52
CA ILE A 131 2.58 1.18 0.00
C ILE A 131 2.18 2.50 0.66
N ALA A 132 2.67 2.78 1.86
CA ALA A 132 2.52 4.08 2.50
C ALA A 132 3.76 4.46 3.31
N ASP A 133 4.03 5.76 3.35
CA ASP A 133 5.20 6.34 3.99
C ASP A 133 4.84 6.99 5.31
N PHE A 134 5.76 6.91 6.27
CA PHE A 134 5.65 7.62 7.54
C PHE A 134 7.04 7.99 8.08
N ARG A 135 7.09 9.02 8.90
CA ARG A 135 8.29 9.56 9.54
C ARG A 135 8.24 9.32 11.03
N VAL A 136 9.38 8.94 11.60
CA VAL A 136 9.57 8.83 13.05
C VAL A 136 10.60 9.86 13.47
N ASN A 137 10.19 10.82 14.29
CA ASN A 137 11.01 11.89 14.82
C ASN A 137 11.64 11.47 16.16
N SER A 138 12.85 11.96 16.43
CA SER A 138 13.42 11.87 17.77
C SER A 138 12.54 12.61 18.78
N ARG A 139 12.60 12.20 20.04
CA ARG A 139 11.92 12.89 21.14
C ARG A 139 12.44 14.30 21.34
#